data_AF-A0A9D1DJM3-F1
#
_entry.id   AF-A0A9D1DJM3-F1
#
_cell.length_a   1.000
_cell.length_b   1.000
_cell.length_c   1.000
_cell.angle_alpha   90.00
_cell.angle_beta   90.00
_cell.angle_gamma   90.00
#
_symmetry.space_group_name_H-M   'P 1'
#
loop_
_entity.id
_entity.type
_entity.pdbx_description
1 polymer ?
#
loop_
_entity_poly.entity_id
_entity_poly.type
_entity_poly.pdbx_seq_one_letter_code
_entity_poly.pdbx_strand_id
1 'polypeptide(L)'
;MKYCGKCGAPLREGKSFCPQCGAEVRHPEPVAEPIAEPIPEPVAAPVAEQPSAPAAVKERRPRRGLRRLVTALIVLVLLGGLGAAGWYWGLPYIESLRPAGELPAVSYSYMSREPEIEIDYEAVDSIYPSLYNTTDYILLVRATSEGGERDVMIRAEVPGFTQVYEQKFTLGSQLTQFYIHPPVLTGELSLGSAKQAQIVFSVTDIDSGKPVIQDTLPIQIMSKFDMINYDPVLGVSSWDYYLSFLTPESPGVLELKRNAVDFITGYTGGQFDMMQGYQDSGLFGSNIELNTYYQALALQGAMSEMGVRYNNAWYSMSRSGDKMLQRVQLPDDTLSSKSGVCIETSLTIASALQSAGMNVFLIFPPGHAQVAVEAWPNTGEYYLIETTILPLDGENVDSIVTYKTQQEWLDYIQNGYGDGSGGCYVLNCGLATALGLLPLTN
;
A
#
# COMPACT_ATOMS: atom_id res chain seq x y z
N MET A 1 -19.18 13.65 45.17
CA MET A 1 -19.77 13.61 43.81
C MET A 1 -19.49 14.93 43.10
N LYS A 2 -19.01 14.90 41.85
CA LYS A 2 -18.84 16.10 41.01
C LYS A 2 -20.13 16.33 40.21
N TYR A 3 -20.39 17.55 39.78
CA TYR A 3 -21.55 17.91 38.94
C TYR A 3 -21.08 18.56 37.64
N CYS A 4 -21.86 18.40 36.56
CA CYS A 4 -21.54 18.99 35.26
C CYS A 4 -21.75 20.52 35.28
N GLY A 5 -20.70 21.28 34.98
CA GLY A 5 -20.76 22.75 34.93
C GLY A 5 -21.71 23.33 33.86
N LYS A 6 -22.15 22.53 32.87
CA LYS A 6 -23.08 22.97 31.82
C LYS A 6 -24.57 22.68 32.11
N CYS A 7 -24.89 21.58 32.82
CA CYS A 7 -26.27 21.14 33.02
C CYS A 7 -26.63 20.76 34.47
N GLY A 8 -25.69 20.80 35.42
CA GLY A 8 -25.92 20.44 36.81
C GLY A 8 -26.07 18.93 37.10
N ALA A 9 -26.07 18.05 36.10
CA ALA A 9 -26.21 16.62 36.31
C ALA A 9 -25.02 16.01 37.10
N PRO A 10 -25.25 15.03 38.00
CA PRO A 10 -24.17 14.38 38.75
C PRO A 10 -23.28 13.52 37.83
N LEU A 11 -21.97 13.68 37.99
CA LEU A 11 -20.95 12.97 37.23
C LEU A 11 -20.39 11.80 38.04
N ARG A 12 -20.29 10.63 37.38
CA ARG A 12 -19.53 9.48 37.89
C ARG A 12 -18.04 9.69 37.61
N GLU A 13 -17.19 9.20 38.50
CA GLU A 13 -15.73 9.37 38.39
C GLU A 13 -15.16 8.64 37.17
N GLY A 14 -14.06 9.17 36.61
CA GLY A 14 -13.39 8.58 35.44
C GLY A 14 -14.08 8.76 34.08
N LYS A 15 -15.06 9.68 33.93
CA LYS A 15 -15.68 10.00 32.63
C LYS A 15 -15.19 11.35 32.08
N SER A 16 -14.81 11.34 30.80
CA SER A 16 -14.35 12.53 30.06
C SER A 16 -15.48 13.41 29.53
N PHE A 17 -16.72 12.90 29.47
CA PHE A 17 -17.89 13.62 28.97
C PHE A 17 -19.11 13.42 29.87
N CYS A 18 -19.97 14.43 29.95
CA CYS A 18 -21.24 14.37 30.67
C CYS A 18 -22.24 13.49 29.89
N PRO A 19 -22.73 12.38 30.45
CA PRO A 19 -23.63 11.45 29.76
C PRO A 19 -25.03 12.03 29.47
N GLN A 20 -25.36 13.21 30.02
CA GLN A 20 -26.70 13.81 29.93
C GLN A 20 -26.75 15.04 29.00
N CYS A 21 -25.62 15.66 28.67
CA CYS A 21 -25.57 16.83 27.77
C CYS A 21 -24.34 16.87 26.83
N GLY A 22 -23.52 15.82 26.80
CA GLY A 22 -22.32 15.72 25.94
C GLY A 22 -21.16 16.65 26.31
N ALA A 23 -21.30 17.53 27.30
CA ALA A 23 -20.25 18.46 27.68
C ALA A 23 -18.99 17.75 28.18
N GLU A 24 -17.84 18.12 27.62
CA GLU A 24 -16.53 17.64 28.07
C GLU A 24 -16.25 18.03 29.53
N VAL A 25 -15.75 17.07 30.29
CA VAL A 25 -15.38 17.21 31.70
C VAL A 25 -13.88 17.42 31.74
N ARG A 26 -13.44 18.68 31.73
CA ARG A 26 -12.02 19.03 31.90
C ARG A 26 -11.49 18.48 33.23
N HIS A 27 -10.62 17.48 33.14
CA HIS A 27 -9.80 17.06 34.27
C HIS A 27 -8.58 17.98 34.33
N PRO A 28 -8.25 18.60 35.48
CA PRO A 28 -6.96 19.27 35.63
C PRO A 28 -5.85 18.22 35.56
N GLU A 29 -4.86 18.44 34.70
CA GLU A 29 -3.70 17.56 34.56
C GLU A 29 -2.88 17.52 35.86
N PRO A 30 -2.27 16.38 36.21
CA PRO A 30 -1.30 16.33 37.30
C PRO A 30 -0.05 17.15 36.92
N VAL A 31 0.25 18.19 37.69
CA VAL A 31 1.50 18.94 37.55
C VAL A 31 2.66 18.04 37.96
N ALA A 32 3.54 17.71 37.02
CA ALA A 32 4.81 17.06 37.32
C ALA A 32 5.79 18.07 37.95
N GLU A 33 6.44 17.68 39.05
CA GLU A 33 7.40 18.52 39.78
C GLU A 33 8.72 18.68 39.01
N PRO A 34 9.45 19.82 39.18
CA PRO A 34 10.67 20.07 38.43
C PRO A 34 11.85 19.28 39.01
N ILE A 35 12.53 18.51 38.14
CA ILE A 35 13.77 17.82 38.46
C ILE A 35 14.93 18.85 38.49
N ALA A 36 15.71 18.82 39.57
CA ALA A 36 16.77 19.79 39.82
C ALA A 36 18.03 19.56 38.93
N GLU A 37 18.71 20.66 38.59
CA GLU A 37 19.96 20.67 37.82
C GLU A 37 21.15 20.06 38.60
N PRO A 38 22.08 19.35 37.94
CA PRO A 38 23.35 18.93 38.57
C PRO A 38 24.32 20.11 38.72
N ILE A 39 24.82 20.32 39.94
CA ILE A 39 25.87 21.28 40.27
C ILE A 39 27.25 20.71 39.85
N PRO A 40 28.17 21.50 39.26
CA PRO A 40 29.47 21.00 38.80
C PRO A 40 30.46 20.72 39.95
N GLU A 41 31.27 19.66 39.80
CA GLU A 41 32.38 19.36 40.71
C GLU A 41 33.57 20.32 40.54
N PRO A 42 34.25 20.74 41.63
CA PRO A 42 35.40 21.64 41.57
C PRO A 42 36.73 20.90 41.36
N VAL A 43 37.58 21.45 40.49
CA VAL A 43 38.97 21.02 40.32
C VAL A 43 39.83 21.50 41.50
N ALA A 44 40.68 20.62 42.04
CA ALA A 44 41.77 20.98 42.95
C ALA A 44 43.09 20.30 42.57
N ALA A 45 44.17 21.09 42.58
CA ALA A 45 45.52 20.68 42.17
C ALA A 45 46.34 20.13 43.36
N PRO A 46 47.58 19.61 43.15
CA PRO A 46 48.18 18.61 44.05
C PRO A 46 48.88 19.18 45.29
N VAL A 47 49.07 18.32 46.29
CA VAL A 47 49.96 18.54 47.44
C VAL A 47 51.02 17.43 47.46
N ALA A 48 52.29 17.83 47.62
CA ALA A 48 53.41 16.93 47.84
C ALA A 48 53.85 16.99 49.32
N GLU A 49 54.31 15.87 49.87
CA GLU A 49 55.65 15.72 50.50
C GLU A 49 55.89 14.31 51.06
N GLN A 50 57.15 13.85 51.01
CA GLN A 50 57.66 12.70 51.77
C GLN A 50 58.22 13.19 53.13
N PRO A 51 58.43 12.32 54.15
CA PRO A 51 59.73 11.61 54.31
C PRO A 51 59.56 10.21 55.00
N SER A 52 60.52 9.44 55.52
CA SER A 52 62.01 9.51 55.63
C SER A 52 62.62 8.12 55.94
N ALA A 53 63.67 7.73 55.20
CA ALA A 53 64.93 7.12 55.73
C ALA A 53 64.88 5.71 56.41
N PRO A 54 66.02 5.05 56.76
CA PRO A 54 67.43 5.45 56.61
C PRO A 54 68.45 4.41 56.02
N ALA A 55 69.45 4.98 55.31
CA ALA A 55 70.92 4.87 55.48
C ALA A 55 71.73 3.54 55.51
N ALA A 56 72.87 3.56 54.79
CA ALA A 56 74.09 2.77 55.07
C ALA A 56 75.39 3.55 54.72
N VAL A 57 76.53 3.11 55.28
CA VAL A 57 77.73 3.91 55.61
C VAL A 57 78.79 4.06 54.48
N LYS A 58 79.67 5.08 54.63
CA LYS A 58 80.81 5.50 53.77
C LYS A 58 82.04 4.58 53.84
N GLU A 59 82.92 4.66 52.83
CA GLU A 59 84.38 4.70 53.09
C GLU A 59 85.20 5.54 52.05
N ARG A 60 86.55 5.62 52.19
CA ARG A 60 87.35 6.84 51.91
C ARG A 60 88.24 6.84 50.63
N ARG A 61 88.57 8.07 50.17
CA ARG A 61 89.59 8.43 49.12
C ARG A 61 91.04 8.33 49.63
N PRO A 62 92.08 8.29 48.75
CA PRO A 62 92.82 9.54 48.36
C PRO A 62 93.27 9.64 46.87
N ARG A 63 94.16 10.61 46.54
CA ARG A 63 94.39 11.22 45.19
C ARG A 63 95.81 11.02 44.59
N ARG A 64 95.92 11.29 43.26
CA ARG A 64 97.08 11.77 42.41
C ARG A 64 97.49 10.78 41.30
N GLY A 65 97.88 11.17 40.07
CA GLY A 65 97.87 12.52 39.45
C GLY A 65 98.37 12.61 37.98
N LEU A 66 97.73 13.48 37.19
CA LEU A 66 98.29 14.47 36.24
C LEU A 66 99.35 14.13 35.15
N ARG A 67 99.42 12.94 34.53
CA ARG A 67 100.27 12.75 33.30
C ARG A 67 99.63 12.01 32.10
N ARG A 68 98.30 11.88 32.03
CA ARG A 68 97.61 11.18 30.91
C ARG A 68 96.53 12.01 30.17
N LEU A 69 96.47 13.33 30.40
CA LEU A 69 95.35 14.17 29.91
C LEU A 69 95.64 14.91 28.59
N VAL A 70 96.90 14.98 28.15
CA VAL A 70 97.29 15.75 26.94
C VAL A 70 97.16 14.93 25.65
N THR A 71 97.46 13.64 25.66
CA THR A 71 97.39 12.79 24.46
C THR A 71 95.96 12.43 24.04
N ALA A 72 95.03 12.28 24.98
CA ALA A 72 93.61 12.03 24.67
C ALA A 72 92.94 13.22 23.97
N LEU A 73 93.38 14.44 24.27
CA LEU A 73 92.81 15.68 23.74
C LEU A 73 93.15 15.88 22.26
N ILE A 74 94.36 15.48 21.83
CA ILE A 74 94.80 15.57 20.43
C ILE A 74 94.02 14.58 19.53
N VAL A 75 93.76 13.36 20.02
CA VAL A 75 92.96 12.37 19.27
C VAL A 75 91.50 12.82 19.13
N LEU A 76 90.93 13.43 20.17
CA LEU A 76 89.58 14.02 20.11
C LEU A 76 89.49 15.19 19.12
N VAL A 77 90.50 16.05 19.03
CA VAL A 77 90.53 17.16 18.05
C VAL A 77 90.68 16.64 16.61
N LEU A 78 91.47 15.58 16.38
CA LEU A 78 91.61 14.98 15.04
C LEU A 78 90.35 14.23 14.58
N LEU A 79 89.69 13.49 15.47
CA LEU A 79 88.39 12.87 15.17
C LEU A 79 87.28 13.91 14.98
N GLY A 80 87.28 14.97 15.80
CA GLY A 80 86.37 16.11 15.65
C GLY A 80 86.57 16.87 14.34
N GLY A 81 87.82 17.06 13.90
CA GLY A 81 88.15 17.73 12.63
C GLY A 81 87.70 16.94 11.40
N LEU A 82 87.86 15.62 11.40
CA LEU A 82 87.36 14.75 10.32
C LEU A 82 85.82 14.72 10.28
N GLY A 83 85.17 14.67 11.45
CA GLY A 83 83.71 14.80 11.56
C GLY A 83 83.19 16.16 11.06
N ALA A 84 83.86 17.25 11.43
CA ALA A 84 83.48 18.60 11.02
C ALA A 84 83.65 18.85 9.51
N ALA A 85 84.68 18.29 8.87
CA ALA A 85 84.86 18.37 7.42
C ALA A 85 83.75 17.63 6.66
N GLY A 86 83.40 16.41 7.10
CA GLY A 86 82.26 15.67 6.56
C GLY A 86 80.92 16.40 6.79
N TRP A 87 80.76 17.06 7.93
CA TRP A 87 79.58 17.85 8.25
C TRP A 87 79.46 19.10 7.35
N TYR A 88 80.55 19.84 7.17
CA TYR A 88 80.52 21.14 6.47
C TYR A 88 80.42 21.01 4.94
N TRP A 89 80.99 19.95 4.35
CA TRP A 89 80.95 19.74 2.88
C TRP A 89 79.94 18.66 2.44
N GLY A 90 79.55 17.73 3.31
CA GLY A 90 78.63 16.63 2.97
C GLY A 90 77.14 16.97 3.12
N LEU A 91 76.74 17.70 4.18
CA LEU A 91 75.31 17.98 4.44
C LEU A 91 74.57 18.72 3.31
N PRO A 92 75.10 19.81 2.70
CA PRO A 92 74.35 20.54 1.67
C PRO A 92 74.13 19.74 0.37
N TYR A 93 74.89 18.66 0.15
CA TYR A 93 74.68 17.74 -0.97
C TYR A 93 73.65 16.64 -0.66
N ILE A 94 73.51 16.25 0.61
CA ILE A 94 72.54 15.22 1.03
C ILE A 94 71.13 15.81 1.16
N GLU A 95 70.99 17.09 1.50
CA GLU A 95 69.67 17.75 1.52
C GLU A 95 69.04 17.94 0.14
N SER A 96 69.84 18.04 -0.94
CA SER A 96 69.32 18.08 -2.32
C SER A 96 68.89 16.72 -2.89
N LEU A 97 69.18 15.63 -2.16
CA LEU A 97 68.82 14.25 -2.52
C LEU A 97 67.68 13.68 -1.65
N ARG A 98 67.11 14.47 -0.74
CA ARG A 98 65.84 14.08 -0.11
C ARG A 98 64.75 14.11 -1.20
N PRO A 99 63.98 13.03 -1.43
CA PRO A 99 62.76 13.14 -2.21
C PRO A 99 61.89 14.22 -1.55
N ALA A 100 61.17 15.02 -2.37
CA ALA A 100 60.24 16.00 -1.85
C ALA A 100 59.33 15.28 -0.84
N GLY A 101 59.33 15.76 0.41
CA GLY A 101 58.62 15.09 1.50
C GLY A 101 57.18 14.86 1.08
N GLU A 102 56.66 13.65 1.34
CA GLU A 102 55.29 13.30 1.00
C GLU A 102 54.36 14.43 1.42
N LEU A 103 53.65 15.01 0.45
CA LEU A 103 52.69 16.07 0.72
C LEU A 103 51.77 15.54 1.83
N PRO A 104 51.46 16.35 2.88
CA PRO A 104 50.58 15.89 3.94
C PRO A 104 49.31 15.39 3.27
N ALA A 105 49.00 14.10 3.46
CA ALA A 105 47.86 13.48 2.82
C ALA A 105 46.63 14.26 3.25
N VAL A 106 46.07 15.05 2.31
CA VAL A 106 44.86 15.83 2.56
C VAL A 106 43.71 14.83 2.56
N SER A 107 43.52 14.15 3.70
CA SER A 107 42.34 13.36 3.97
C SER A 107 41.18 14.33 4.13
N TYR A 108 40.54 14.61 3.00
CA TYR A 108 39.25 15.28 2.96
C TYR A 108 38.29 14.51 3.87
N SER A 109 37.87 15.11 4.99
CA SER A 109 37.10 14.43 6.04
C SER A 109 35.72 13.95 5.59
N TYR A 110 35.28 14.37 4.40
CA TYR A 110 34.09 13.87 3.71
C TYR A 110 34.29 12.45 3.13
N MET A 111 35.53 12.03 2.86
CA MET A 111 35.87 10.66 2.40
C MET A 111 36.05 9.65 3.54
N SER A 112 35.94 10.08 4.79
CA SER A 112 36.13 9.25 5.99
C SER A 112 34.92 9.29 6.95
N ARG A 113 33.75 9.72 6.46
CA ARG A 113 32.49 9.47 7.16
C ARG A 113 32.11 8.01 6.92
N GLU A 114 31.69 7.30 7.96
CA GLU A 114 30.95 6.05 7.73
C GLU A 114 29.68 6.40 6.96
N PRO A 115 29.27 5.60 5.96
CA PRO A 115 28.08 5.90 5.19
C PRO A 115 26.84 6.00 6.09
N GLU A 116 26.17 7.15 6.03
CA GLU A 116 25.00 7.46 6.83
C GLU A 116 23.75 7.26 5.97
N ILE A 117 22.92 6.31 6.39
CA ILE A 117 21.70 5.93 5.67
C ILE A 117 20.53 6.73 6.25
N GLU A 118 19.96 7.62 5.43
CA GLU A 118 18.75 8.36 5.77
C GLU A 118 17.55 7.67 5.11
N ILE A 119 16.47 7.48 5.88
CA ILE A 119 15.25 6.79 5.43
C ILE A 119 14.04 7.59 5.88
N ASP A 120 13.16 7.87 4.94
CA ASP A 120 11.83 8.45 5.12
C ASP A 120 10.79 7.52 4.47
N TYR A 121 9.57 7.47 4.98
CA TYR A 121 8.59 6.47 4.56
C TYR A 121 7.15 6.89 4.82
N GLU A 122 6.25 6.38 3.98
CA GLU A 122 4.85 6.79 3.95
C GLU A 122 3.99 5.56 3.63
N ALA A 123 3.02 5.25 4.50
CA ALA A 123 2.10 4.14 4.34
C ALA A 123 0.69 4.63 3.99
N VAL A 124 -0.07 3.80 3.27
CA VAL A 124 -1.48 4.09 2.99
C VAL A 124 -2.35 3.82 4.22
N ASP A 125 -3.32 4.68 4.51
CA ASP A 125 -4.21 4.51 5.68
C ASP A 125 -5.08 3.24 5.62
N SER A 126 -5.38 2.75 4.41
CA SER A 126 -6.33 1.66 4.20
C SER A 126 -6.03 0.81 2.97
N ILE A 127 -6.11 -0.51 3.15
CA ILE A 127 -6.14 -1.50 2.07
C ILE A 127 -7.59 -1.80 1.70
N TYR A 128 -7.93 -1.62 0.42
CA TYR A 128 -9.18 -2.06 -0.17
C TYR A 128 -8.93 -3.39 -0.89
N PRO A 129 -9.46 -4.54 -0.42
CA PRO A 129 -9.09 -5.84 -0.98
C PRO A 129 -9.35 -5.94 -2.49
N SER A 130 -10.47 -5.42 -2.98
CA SER A 130 -10.82 -5.43 -4.41
C SER A 130 -9.84 -4.67 -5.30
N LEU A 131 -9.14 -3.67 -4.76
CA LEU A 131 -8.17 -2.84 -5.49
C LEU A 131 -6.72 -3.19 -5.17
N TYR A 132 -6.48 -4.21 -4.34
CA TYR A 132 -5.12 -4.54 -3.90
C TYR A 132 -4.22 -4.92 -5.09
N ASN A 133 -4.75 -5.68 -6.05
CA ASN A 133 -4.03 -6.08 -7.27
C ASN A 133 -3.68 -4.91 -8.20
N THR A 134 -4.39 -3.78 -8.11
CA THR A 134 -4.14 -2.55 -8.88
C THR A 134 -3.37 -1.47 -8.12
N THR A 135 -3.13 -1.67 -6.81
CA THR A 135 -2.48 -0.64 -6.00
C THR A 135 -0.96 -0.74 -6.19
N ASP A 136 -0.30 0.35 -6.57
CA ASP A 136 1.15 0.36 -6.83
C ASP A 136 2.00 0.01 -5.58
N TYR A 137 1.54 0.40 -4.39
CA TYR A 137 2.24 0.18 -3.11
C TYR A 137 1.30 0.33 -1.90
N ILE A 138 1.66 -0.29 -0.78
CA ILE A 138 1.09 0.04 0.54
C ILE A 138 2.05 0.80 1.45
N LEU A 139 3.35 0.76 1.12
CA LEU A 139 4.42 1.47 1.80
C LEU A 139 5.38 2.04 0.74
N LEU A 140 5.53 3.35 0.69
CA LEU A 140 6.55 4.05 -0.07
C LEU A 140 7.74 4.28 0.85
N VAL A 141 8.92 3.75 0.49
CA VAL A 141 10.18 4.02 1.21
C VAL A 141 11.06 4.92 0.35
N ARG A 142 11.61 5.96 0.94
CA ARG A 142 12.51 6.94 0.33
C ARG A 142 13.83 6.86 1.09
N ALA A 143 14.95 6.55 0.41
CA ALA A 143 16.23 6.41 1.10
C ALA A 143 17.43 6.94 0.30
N THR A 144 18.47 7.32 1.04
CA THR A 144 19.77 7.80 0.57
C THR A 144 20.89 7.19 1.42
N SER A 145 22.11 7.18 0.89
CA SER A 145 23.33 6.85 1.62
C SER A 145 24.36 7.93 1.33
N GLU A 146 24.58 8.84 2.30
CA GLU A 146 25.68 9.80 2.22
C GLU A 146 27.01 9.13 2.59
N GLY A 147 28.12 9.52 1.98
CA GLY A 147 29.46 9.01 2.32
C GLY A 147 29.87 7.69 1.66
N GLY A 148 28.97 6.98 0.98
CA GLY A 148 29.29 5.80 0.17
C GLY A 148 28.05 5.05 -0.32
N GLU A 149 28.25 4.08 -1.20
CA GLU A 149 27.18 3.13 -1.55
C GLU A 149 26.96 2.12 -0.42
N ARG A 150 25.69 1.72 -0.19
CA ARG A 150 25.31 0.74 0.83
C ARG A 150 24.24 -0.21 0.33
N ASP A 151 24.47 -1.50 0.55
CA ASP A 151 23.49 -2.54 0.27
C ASP A 151 22.55 -2.72 1.47
N VAL A 152 21.25 -2.53 1.26
CA VAL A 152 20.20 -2.69 2.29
C VAL A 152 19.22 -3.78 1.89
N MET A 153 18.69 -4.48 2.90
CA MET A 153 17.56 -5.38 2.76
C MET A 153 16.31 -4.69 3.31
N ILE A 154 15.31 -4.47 2.46
CA ILE A 154 13.98 -4.01 2.88
C ILE A 154 13.10 -5.25 3.06
N ARG A 155 12.47 -5.36 4.23
CA ARG A 155 11.46 -6.38 4.53
C ARG A 155 10.17 -5.72 5.00
N ALA A 156 9.04 -6.15 4.46
CA ALA A 156 7.71 -5.66 4.84
C ALA A 156 6.64 -6.75 4.77
N GLU A 157 5.68 -6.74 5.69
CA GLU A 157 4.50 -7.61 5.66
C GLU A 157 3.31 -6.97 6.38
N VAL A 158 2.09 -7.38 6.01
CA VAL A 158 0.88 -7.18 6.82
C VAL A 158 0.47 -8.55 7.36
N PRO A 159 0.81 -8.90 8.62
CA PRO A 159 0.62 -10.23 9.15
C PRO A 159 -0.84 -10.71 9.04
N GLY A 160 -1.03 -11.89 8.45
CA GLY A 160 -2.37 -12.45 8.22
C GLY A 160 -3.14 -11.82 7.03
N PHE A 161 -2.45 -11.06 6.18
CA PHE A 161 -2.98 -10.60 4.89
C PHE A 161 -1.98 -10.77 3.73
N THR A 162 -0.70 -10.41 3.93
CA THR A 162 0.35 -10.60 2.92
C THR A 162 1.38 -11.66 3.32
N GLN A 163 2.09 -12.16 2.32
CA GLN A 163 3.37 -12.82 2.48
C GLN A 163 4.44 -11.81 2.91
N VAL A 164 5.59 -12.32 3.33
CA VAL A 164 6.79 -11.50 3.58
C VAL A 164 7.34 -11.03 2.24
N TYR A 165 7.32 -9.72 2.01
CA TYR A 165 8.14 -9.09 0.97
C TYR A 165 9.55 -8.90 1.52
N GLU A 166 10.56 -9.31 0.77
CA GLU A 166 11.98 -9.12 1.09
C GLU A 166 12.74 -8.82 -0.20
N GLN A 167 13.38 -7.65 -0.28
CA GLN A 167 14.14 -7.25 -1.46
C GLN A 167 15.39 -6.44 -1.09
N LYS A 168 16.51 -6.81 -1.74
CA LYS A 168 17.78 -6.11 -1.65
C LYS A 168 17.79 -4.90 -2.59
N PHE A 169 18.32 -3.78 -2.09
CA PHE A 169 18.60 -2.57 -2.87
C PHE A 169 19.99 -2.02 -2.55
N THR A 170 20.58 -1.31 -3.51
CA THR A 170 21.82 -0.56 -3.34
C THR A 170 21.50 0.92 -3.27
N LEU A 171 21.80 1.55 -2.14
CA LEU A 171 21.65 2.99 -1.92
C LEU A 171 22.94 3.72 -2.29
N GLY A 172 22.79 4.95 -2.77
CA GLY A 172 23.89 5.91 -2.93
C GLY A 172 23.43 7.32 -2.57
N SER A 173 24.18 8.34 -3.00
CA SER A 173 23.85 9.74 -2.71
C SER A 173 22.65 10.28 -3.49
N GLN A 174 21.99 9.48 -4.34
CA GLN A 174 20.77 9.84 -5.04
C GLN A 174 19.55 9.27 -4.29
N LEU A 175 18.52 10.10 -4.14
CA LEU A 175 17.26 9.71 -3.53
C LEU A 175 16.63 8.57 -4.33
N THR A 176 16.52 7.41 -3.68
CA THR A 176 15.92 6.22 -4.28
C THR A 176 14.55 5.98 -3.64
N GLN A 177 13.55 5.68 -4.47
CA GLN A 177 12.18 5.42 -4.04
C GLN A 177 11.81 3.96 -4.29
N PHE A 178 11.20 3.32 -3.30
CA PHE A 178 10.78 1.93 -3.32
C PHE A 178 9.27 1.83 -3.09
N TYR A 179 8.57 1.30 -4.07
CA TYR A 179 7.13 1.06 -4.05
C TYR A 179 6.91 -0.37 -3.53
N ILE A 180 6.62 -0.49 -2.23
CA ILE A 180 6.53 -1.79 -1.56
C ILE A 180 5.09 -2.31 -1.65
N HIS A 181 4.92 -3.37 -2.43
CA HIS A 181 3.67 -4.12 -2.58
C HIS A 181 3.91 -5.60 -2.25
N PRO A 182 3.61 -6.05 -1.02
CA PRO A 182 3.80 -7.45 -0.64
C PRO A 182 2.72 -8.36 -1.26
N PRO A 183 3.08 -9.52 -1.83
CA PRO A 183 2.10 -10.47 -2.37
C PRO A 183 1.08 -10.92 -1.32
N VAL A 184 -0.17 -11.12 -1.71
CA VAL A 184 -1.24 -11.58 -0.81
C VAL A 184 -0.98 -13.03 -0.35
N LEU A 185 -1.42 -13.39 0.86
CA LEU A 185 -1.40 -14.78 1.33
C LEU A 185 -2.32 -15.68 0.48
N THR A 186 -1.85 -16.86 0.12
CA THR A 186 -2.64 -17.89 -0.55
C THR A 186 -3.63 -18.55 0.41
N GLY A 187 -4.86 -18.81 -0.06
CA GLY A 187 -5.92 -19.47 0.73
C GLY A 187 -6.97 -18.50 1.29
N GLU A 188 -7.88 -19.00 2.13
CA GLU A 188 -9.03 -18.21 2.61
C GLU A 188 -8.63 -17.02 3.50
N LEU A 189 -8.91 -15.80 3.04
CA LEU A 189 -8.77 -14.59 3.83
C LEU A 189 -10.12 -14.14 4.40
N SER A 190 -10.20 -13.99 5.72
CA SER A 190 -11.35 -13.37 6.39
C SER A 190 -11.39 -11.86 6.08
N LEU A 191 -12.18 -11.50 5.06
CA LEU A 191 -12.37 -10.14 4.55
C LEU A 191 -13.83 -9.65 4.59
N GLY A 192 -14.77 -10.40 5.19
CA GLY A 192 -16.19 -10.03 5.22
C GLY A 192 -16.53 -8.76 6.04
N SER A 193 -15.61 -8.31 6.88
CA SER A 193 -15.68 -7.10 7.71
C SER A 193 -14.34 -6.37 7.73
N ALA A 194 -14.37 -5.04 7.83
CA ALA A 194 -13.16 -4.26 8.03
C ALA A 194 -12.48 -4.61 9.37
N LYS A 195 -11.14 -4.59 9.39
CA LYS A 195 -10.31 -4.96 10.55
C LYS A 195 -9.09 -4.05 10.65
N GLN A 196 -8.66 -3.76 11.87
CA GLN A 196 -7.37 -3.10 12.10
C GLN A 196 -6.24 -4.11 11.93
N ALA A 197 -5.16 -3.67 11.29
CA ALA A 197 -3.94 -4.43 11.05
C ALA A 197 -2.73 -3.51 11.23
N GLN A 198 -1.53 -4.04 10.98
CA GLN A 198 -0.28 -3.29 11.05
C GLN A 198 0.64 -3.71 9.90
N ILE A 199 1.31 -2.76 9.25
CA ILE A 199 2.47 -3.04 8.40
C ILE A 199 3.66 -3.20 9.35
N VAL A 200 4.26 -4.38 9.36
CA VAL A 200 5.56 -4.61 10.02
C VAL A 200 6.62 -4.41 8.97
N PHE A 201 7.52 -3.43 9.16
CA PHE A 201 8.60 -3.19 8.21
C PHE A 201 9.95 -2.97 8.90
N SER A 202 11.02 -3.29 8.16
CA SER A 202 12.39 -3.08 8.60
C SER A 202 13.31 -2.87 7.41
N VAL A 203 14.36 -2.06 7.60
CA VAL A 203 15.48 -1.94 6.67
C VAL A 203 16.75 -2.30 7.42
N THR A 204 17.51 -3.25 6.88
CA THR A 204 18.74 -3.78 7.50
C THR A 204 19.92 -3.52 6.57
N ASP A 205 21.01 -2.96 7.08
CA ASP A 205 22.27 -2.85 6.35
C ASP A 205 22.90 -4.25 6.23
N ILE A 206 23.17 -4.69 5.00
CA ILE A 206 23.66 -6.03 4.69
C ILE A 206 25.13 -6.19 5.13
N ASP A 207 25.93 -5.12 5.09
CA ASP A 207 27.36 -5.18 5.45
C ASP A 207 27.55 -5.31 6.96
N SER A 208 26.83 -4.51 7.75
CA SER A 208 26.93 -4.54 9.21
C SER A 208 25.98 -5.54 9.89
N GLY A 209 24.96 -6.03 9.17
CA GLY A 209 23.90 -6.88 9.71
C GLY A 209 23.01 -6.19 10.74
N LYS A 210 23.05 -4.85 10.83
CA LYS A 210 22.28 -4.07 11.81
C LYS A 210 20.99 -3.52 11.18
N PRO A 211 19.87 -3.50 11.91
CA PRO A 211 18.69 -2.77 11.48
C PRO A 211 19.02 -1.27 11.46
N VAL A 212 18.78 -0.63 10.31
CA VAL A 212 18.77 0.83 10.17
C VAL A 212 17.48 1.38 10.76
N ILE A 213 16.36 0.71 10.47
CA ILE A 213 15.06 0.99 11.06
C ILE A 213 14.25 -0.31 11.21
N GLN A 214 13.43 -0.36 12.25
CA GLN A 214 12.38 -1.36 12.45
C GLN A 214 11.20 -0.64 13.10
N ASP A 215 10.05 -0.63 12.43
CA ASP A 215 8.87 0.11 12.85
C ASP A 215 7.58 -0.62 12.44
N THR A 216 6.44 -0.20 12.96
CA THR A 216 5.16 -0.90 12.83
C THR A 216 4.02 0.09 12.70
N LEU A 217 3.49 0.20 11.48
CA LEU A 217 2.54 1.25 11.10
C LEU A 217 1.10 0.73 11.15
N PRO A 218 0.16 1.46 11.77
CA PRO A 218 -1.25 1.06 11.76
C PRO A 218 -1.81 1.15 10.34
N ILE A 219 -2.61 0.16 9.94
CA ILE A 219 -3.32 0.16 8.65
C ILE A 219 -4.67 -0.52 8.79
N GLN A 220 -5.70 0.03 8.14
CA GLN A 220 -7.02 -0.58 8.14
C GLN A 220 -7.21 -1.46 6.90
N ILE A 221 -7.53 -2.75 7.09
CA ILE A 221 -7.98 -3.61 5.99
C ILE A 221 -9.50 -3.45 5.90
N MET A 222 -9.99 -2.91 4.79
CA MET A 222 -11.42 -2.73 4.53
C MET A 222 -12.09 -4.08 4.20
N SER A 223 -13.42 -4.14 4.25
CA SER A 223 -14.13 -5.36 3.88
C SER A 223 -14.13 -5.58 2.35
N LYS A 224 -14.21 -6.83 1.89
CA LYS A 224 -14.32 -7.18 0.46
C LYS A 224 -15.55 -6.57 -0.22
N PHE A 225 -16.49 -6.05 0.57
CA PHE A 225 -17.74 -5.43 0.13
C PHE A 225 -17.67 -3.90 0.11
N ASP A 226 -16.59 -3.28 0.58
CA ASP A 226 -16.50 -1.83 0.78
C ASP A 226 -16.01 -1.15 -0.51
N MET A 227 -16.93 -0.95 -1.47
CA MET A 227 -16.66 -0.26 -2.72
C MET A 227 -16.37 1.22 -2.50
N ILE A 228 -15.33 1.77 -3.14
CA ILE A 228 -15.13 3.23 -3.25
C ILE A 228 -16.07 3.77 -4.33
N ASN A 229 -17.18 4.41 -3.92
CA ASN A 229 -18.17 4.98 -4.83
C ASN A 229 -17.87 6.46 -5.18
N TYR A 230 -17.00 7.11 -4.41
CA TYR A 230 -16.41 8.40 -4.78
C TYR A 230 -15.01 8.57 -4.18
N ASP A 231 -14.02 8.78 -5.05
CA ASP A 231 -12.67 9.22 -4.68
C ASP A 231 -12.47 10.68 -5.13
N PRO A 232 -12.22 11.64 -4.22
CA PRO A 232 -12.00 13.05 -4.60
C PRO A 232 -10.84 13.28 -5.57
N VAL A 233 -9.85 12.38 -5.63
CA VAL A 233 -8.70 12.50 -6.53
C VAL A 233 -9.07 12.14 -7.97
N LEU A 234 -9.95 11.14 -8.15
CA LEU A 234 -10.38 10.65 -9.47
C LEU A 234 -11.72 11.25 -9.93
N GLY A 235 -12.50 11.82 -9.02
CA GLY A 235 -13.85 12.29 -9.29
C GLY A 235 -14.73 11.16 -9.84
N VAL A 236 -15.32 11.38 -11.01
CA VAL A 236 -16.22 10.42 -11.65
C VAL A 236 -15.53 9.11 -12.09
N SER A 237 -14.22 9.13 -12.37
CA SER A 237 -13.48 7.91 -12.74
C SER A 237 -13.30 6.92 -11.58
N SER A 238 -13.69 7.29 -10.36
CA SER A 238 -13.78 6.30 -9.26
C SER A 238 -14.83 5.22 -9.52
N TRP A 239 -15.76 5.42 -10.46
CA TRP A 239 -16.73 4.40 -10.85
C TRP A 239 -16.12 3.27 -11.69
N ASP A 240 -14.93 3.46 -12.29
CA ASP A 240 -14.18 2.36 -12.91
C ASP A 240 -13.89 1.23 -11.90
N TYR A 241 -13.81 1.53 -10.60
CA TYR A 241 -13.61 0.52 -9.55
C TYR A 241 -14.70 -0.56 -9.51
N TYR A 242 -15.91 -0.34 -10.05
CA TYR A 242 -16.93 -1.40 -10.20
C TYR A 242 -16.45 -2.58 -11.06
N LEU A 243 -15.45 -2.40 -11.91
CA LEU A 243 -14.81 -3.50 -12.64
C LEU A 243 -14.18 -4.54 -11.69
N SER A 244 -13.63 -4.12 -10.56
CA SER A 244 -13.00 -5.00 -9.56
C SER A 244 -13.97 -5.88 -8.77
N PHE A 245 -15.28 -5.77 -9.02
CA PHE A 245 -16.33 -6.60 -8.42
C PHE A 245 -16.94 -7.60 -9.42
N LEU A 246 -16.54 -7.54 -10.69
CA LEU A 246 -16.94 -8.50 -11.72
C LEU A 246 -16.19 -9.82 -11.53
N THR A 247 -16.92 -10.93 -11.42
CA THR A 247 -16.35 -12.26 -11.11
C THR A 247 -16.88 -13.32 -12.11
N PRO A 248 -16.55 -13.21 -13.41
CA PRO A 248 -17.09 -14.11 -14.45
C PRO A 248 -16.77 -15.60 -14.23
N GLU A 249 -15.66 -15.91 -13.55
CA GLU A 249 -15.21 -17.28 -13.30
C GLU A 249 -15.59 -17.82 -11.90
N SER A 250 -16.45 -17.12 -11.14
CA SER A 250 -16.84 -17.59 -9.80
C SER A 250 -17.82 -18.78 -9.85
N PRO A 251 -17.79 -19.70 -8.86
CA PRO A 251 -18.67 -20.85 -8.83
C PRO A 251 -20.17 -20.50 -8.94
N GLY A 252 -20.64 -19.46 -8.26
CA GLY A 252 -22.03 -19.03 -8.31
C GLY A 252 -22.44 -18.48 -9.68
N VAL A 253 -21.56 -17.73 -10.35
CA VAL A 253 -21.81 -17.21 -11.71
C VAL A 253 -21.85 -18.36 -12.73
N LEU A 254 -20.98 -19.37 -12.59
CA LEU A 254 -21.00 -20.57 -13.43
C LEU A 254 -22.26 -21.43 -13.18
N GLU A 255 -22.73 -21.52 -11.93
CA GLU A 255 -24.01 -22.16 -11.58
C GLU A 255 -25.21 -21.40 -12.19
N LEU A 256 -25.22 -20.07 -12.11
CA LEU A 256 -26.25 -19.23 -12.72
C LEU A 256 -26.33 -19.46 -14.25
N LYS A 257 -25.19 -19.52 -14.95
CA LYS A 257 -25.16 -19.88 -16.38
C LYS A 257 -25.72 -21.28 -16.65
N ARG A 258 -25.43 -22.26 -15.78
CA ARG A 258 -25.96 -23.62 -15.92
C ARG A 258 -27.48 -23.63 -15.73
N ASN A 259 -28.00 -22.90 -14.75
CA ASN A 259 -29.44 -22.77 -14.51
C ASN A 259 -30.15 -22.00 -15.65
N ALA A 260 -29.49 -21.02 -16.26
CA ALA A 260 -30.01 -20.31 -17.44
C ALA A 260 -30.24 -21.24 -18.64
N VAL A 261 -29.40 -22.25 -18.82
CA VAL A 261 -29.63 -23.31 -19.82
C VAL A 261 -30.90 -24.12 -19.51
N ASP A 262 -31.20 -24.42 -18.25
CA ASP A 262 -32.42 -25.15 -17.91
C ASP A 262 -33.67 -24.26 -18.07
N PHE A 263 -33.59 -22.98 -17.68
CA PHE A 263 -34.65 -21.98 -17.88
C PHE A 263 -34.99 -21.78 -19.37
N ILE A 264 -33.99 -21.53 -20.22
CA ILE A 264 -34.20 -21.26 -21.66
C ILE A 264 -34.74 -22.48 -22.40
N THR A 265 -34.31 -23.69 -22.00
CA THR A 265 -34.85 -24.96 -22.51
C THR A 265 -36.34 -25.07 -22.18
N GLY A 266 -36.73 -24.77 -20.94
CA GLY A 266 -38.13 -24.76 -20.52
C GLY A 266 -38.97 -23.70 -21.25
N TYR A 267 -38.47 -22.46 -21.31
CA TYR A 267 -39.16 -21.31 -21.90
C TYR A 267 -39.38 -21.44 -23.41
N THR A 268 -38.39 -21.98 -24.14
CA THR A 268 -38.48 -22.18 -25.60
C THR A 268 -39.07 -23.53 -26.01
N GLY A 269 -39.50 -24.36 -25.05
CA GLY A 269 -40.01 -25.70 -25.33
C GLY A 269 -38.98 -26.66 -25.93
N GLY A 270 -37.70 -26.48 -25.58
CA GLY A 270 -36.56 -27.27 -26.05
C GLY A 270 -36.01 -26.86 -27.43
N GLN A 271 -36.34 -25.65 -27.92
CA GLN A 271 -35.77 -25.14 -29.18
C GLN A 271 -34.40 -24.48 -29.00
N PHE A 272 -34.13 -23.92 -27.82
CA PHE A 272 -32.85 -23.31 -27.48
C PHE A 272 -32.43 -23.81 -26.09
N ASP A 273 -31.28 -24.46 -26.00
CA ASP A 273 -30.82 -25.25 -24.84
C ASP A 273 -29.33 -24.99 -24.50
N MET A 274 -28.81 -23.80 -24.79
CA MET A 274 -27.39 -23.48 -24.60
C MET A 274 -27.11 -21.99 -24.36
N MET A 275 -26.04 -21.72 -23.61
CA MET A 275 -25.50 -20.37 -23.31
C MET A 275 -24.14 -20.22 -24.01
N GLN A 276 -24.16 -19.86 -25.30
CA GLN A 276 -23.01 -19.92 -26.20
C GLN A 276 -22.40 -18.55 -26.57
N GLY A 277 -22.89 -17.46 -25.99
CA GLY A 277 -22.45 -16.11 -26.33
C GLY A 277 -22.72 -15.76 -27.80
N TYR A 278 -21.75 -15.12 -28.46
CA TYR A 278 -21.83 -14.72 -29.86
C TYR A 278 -21.47 -15.82 -30.88
N GLN A 279 -21.65 -17.08 -30.52
CA GLN A 279 -21.69 -18.15 -31.51
C GLN A 279 -23.07 -18.14 -32.19
N ASP A 280 -23.14 -18.48 -33.47
CA ASP A 280 -24.41 -18.62 -34.20
C ASP A 280 -25.04 -19.98 -33.84
N SER A 281 -26.29 -19.98 -33.36
CA SER A 281 -27.03 -21.19 -33.02
C SER A 281 -27.70 -21.83 -34.25
N GLY A 282 -27.76 -21.13 -35.38
CA GLY A 282 -28.53 -21.51 -36.54
C GLY A 282 -30.05 -21.41 -36.36
N LEU A 283 -30.53 -21.03 -35.17
CA LEU A 283 -31.95 -20.96 -34.82
C LEU A 283 -32.65 -19.72 -35.38
N PHE A 284 -31.95 -18.58 -35.42
CA PHE A 284 -32.56 -17.26 -35.68
C PHE A 284 -32.33 -16.71 -37.08
N GLY A 285 -31.51 -17.38 -37.90
CA GLY A 285 -31.29 -17.03 -39.31
C GLY A 285 -30.73 -15.61 -39.49
N SER A 286 -31.53 -14.72 -40.08
CA SER A 286 -31.16 -13.31 -40.28
C SER A 286 -31.24 -12.45 -39.04
N ASN A 287 -31.92 -12.91 -37.98
CA ASN A 287 -32.21 -12.14 -36.77
C ASN A 287 -31.28 -12.60 -35.64
N ILE A 288 -29.98 -12.65 -35.92
CA ILE A 288 -28.96 -13.29 -35.08
C ILE A 288 -28.85 -12.63 -33.69
N GLU A 289 -29.28 -11.38 -33.58
CA GLU A 289 -29.37 -10.59 -32.34
C GLU A 289 -30.29 -11.25 -31.30
N LEU A 290 -31.33 -11.97 -31.74
CA LEU A 290 -32.23 -12.72 -30.86
C LEU A 290 -31.49 -13.78 -30.03
N ASN A 291 -30.36 -14.30 -30.53
CA ASN A 291 -29.49 -15.20 -29.79
C ASN A 291 -28.97 -14.55 -28.49
N THR A 292 -28.67 -13.26 -28.52
CA THR A 292 -28.24 -12.48 -27.35
C THR A 292 -29.43 -12.14 -26.45
N TYR A 293 -30.58 -11.75 -27.03
CA TYR A 293 -31.81 -11.46 -26.29
C TYR A 293 -32.23 -12.64 -25.39
N TYR A 294 -32.36 -13.85 -25.96
CA TYR A 294 -32.83 -15.00 -25.19
C TYR A 294 -31.82 -15.46 -24.12
N GLN A 295 -30.51 -15.33 -24.37
CA GLN A 295 -29.48 -15.62 -23.36
C GLN A 295 -29.49 -14.61 -22.20
N ALA A 296 -29.70 -13.32 -22.48
CA ALA A 296 -29.86 -12.29 -21.45
C ALA A 296 -31.13 -12.54 -20.61
N LEU A 297 -32.26 -12.85 -21.27
CA LEU A 297 -33.52 -13.20 -20.62
C LEU A 297 -33.37 -14.44 -19.73
N ALA A 298 -32.65 -15.46 -20.21
CA ALA A 298 -32.41 -16.70 -19.50
C ALA A 298 -31.61 -16.52 -18.20
N LEU A 299 -30.64 -15.62 -18.19
CA LEU A 299 -29.89 -15.27 -16.97
C LEU A 299 -30.77 -14.58 -15.94
N GLN A 300 -31.64 -13.64 -16.35
CA GLN A 300 -32.60 -13.02 -15.42
C GLN A 300 -33.62 -14.05 -14.89
N GLY A 301 -34.12 -14.93 -15.77
CA GLY A 301 -35.02 -16.02 -15.42
C GLY A 301 -34.41 -16.98 -14.39
N ALA A 302 -33.22 -17.48 -14.65
CA ALA A 302 -32.49 -18.34 -13.72
C ALA A 302 -32.17 -17.65 -12.38
N MET A 303 -31.79 -16.37 -12.39
CA MET A 303 -31.58 -15.61 -11.16
C MET A 303 -32.89 -15.51 -10.33
N SER A 304 -34.04 -15.34 -10.99
CA SER A 304 -35.36 -15.37 -10.36
C SER A 304 -35.70 -16.76 -9.77
N GLU A 305 -35.41 -17.85 -10.49
CA GLU A 305 -35.67 -19.24 -10.07
C GLU A 305 -34.74 -19.72 -8.94
N MET A 306 -33.47 -19.30 -8.95
CA MET A 306 -32.54 -19.48 -7.82
C MET A 306 -33.05 -18.79 -6.54
N GLY A 307 -34.03 -17.89 -6.69
CA GLY A 307 -34.78 -17.27 -5.60
C GLY A 307 -34.33 -15.86 -5.26
N VAL A 308 -33.44 -15.26 -6.06
CA VAL A 308 -32.95 -13.89 -5.82
C VAL A 308 -34.10 -12.91 -5.96
N ARG A 309 -34.22 -11.96 -5.02
CA ARG A 309 -35.21 -10.89 -5.05
C ARG A 309 -34.53 -9.52 -4.98
N TYR A 310 -35.16 -8.55 -5.62
CA TYR A 310 -34.68 -7.18 -5.56
C TYR A 310 -34.92 -6.58 -4.16
N ASN A 311 -33.85 -6.06 -3.57
CA ASN A 311 -33.86 -5.40 -2.29
C ASN A 311 -33.87 -3.88 -2.50
N ASN A 312 -35.04 -3.25 -2.44
CA ASN A 312 -35.16 -1.80 -2.56
C ASN A 312 -34.80 -1.05 -1.25
N ALA A 313 -33.84 -1.56 -0.48
CA ALA A 313 -33.34 -0.92 0.72
C ALA A 313 -32.39 0.25 0.37
N TRP A 314 -32.27 1.20 1.29
CA TRP A 314 -31.32 2.29 1.15
C TRP A 314 -29.89 1.74 1.10
N TYR A 315 -29.13 2.12 0.08
CA TYR A 315 -27.75 1.65 -0.11
C TYR A 315 -26.86 2.13 1.04
N SER A 316 -26.11 1.19 1.63
CA SER A 316 -25.31 1.44 2.82
C SER A 316 -24.05 2.24 2.47
N MET A 317 -24.12 3.56 2.65
CA MET A 317 -22.97 4.45 2.50
C MET A 317 -22.18 4.62 3.79
N SER A 318 -20.85 4.69 3.67
CA SER A 318 -19.93 5.07 4.75
C SER A 318 -18.81 5.97 4.21
N ARG A 319 -17.84 6.32 5.06
CA ARG A 319 -16.64 7.09 4.68
C ARG A 319 -15.39 6.41 5.21
N SER A 320 -14.31 6.51 4.45
CA SER A 320 -12.95 6.26 4.93
C SER A 320 -12.07 7.41 4.44
N GLY A 321 -11.53 8.19 5.39
CA GLY A 321 -10.94 9.50 5.11
C GLY A 321 -11.91 10.39 4.32
N ASP A 322 -11.43 10.88 3.17
CA ASP A 322 -12.22 11.71 2.28
C ASP A 322 -13.08 10.94 1.25
N LYS A 323 -12.88 9.62 1.13
CA LYS A 323 -13.58 8.76 0.17
C LYS A 323 -14.97 8.39 0.68
N MET A 324 -15.95 8.35 -0.24
CA MET A 324 -17.27 7.80 0.05
C MET A 324 -17.33 6.34 -0.38
N LEU A 325 -17.78 5.49 0.53
CA LEU A 325 -17.88 4.06 0.30
C LEU A 325 -19.35 3.64 0.19
N GLN A 326 -19.61 2.61 -0.61
CA GLN A 326 -20.88 1.90 -0.66
C GLN A 326 -20.62 0.43 -0.35
N ARG A 327 -21.47 -0.20 0.48
CA ARG A 327 -21.42 -1.65 0.64
C ARG A 327 -22.08 -2.32 -0.56
N VAL A 328 -21.36 -3.22 -1.22
CA VAL A 328 -21.78 -3.93 -2.44
C VAL A 328 -21.38 -5.41 -2.30
N GLN A 329 -22.34 -6.32 -2.43
CA GLN A 329 -22.12 -7.76 -2.52
C GLN A 329 -21.42 -8.14 -3.84
N LEU A 330 -20.55 -9.16 -3.79
CA LEU A 330 -20.06 -9.82 -5.00
C LEU A 330 -21.16 -10.77 -5.53
N PRO A 331 -21.15 -11.12 -6.83
CA PRO A 331 -22.12 -12.04 -7.44
C PRO A 331 -22.44 -13.32 -6.65
N ASP A 332 -21.42 -14.03 -6.15
CA ASP A 332 -21.63 -15.24 -5.33
C ASP A 332 -22.32 -14.94 -3.98
N ASP A 333 -22.02 -13.80 -3.36
CA ASP A 333 -22.70 -13.36 -2.14
C ASP A 333 -24.17 -12.97 -2.43
N THR A 334 -24.45 -12.32 -3.57
CA THR A 334 -25.82 -11.97 -4.02
C THR A 334 -26.67 -13.20 -4.33
N LEU A 335 -26.10 -14.18 -5.04
CA LEU A 335 -26.76 -15.44 -5.39
C LEU A 335 -27.04 -16.30 -4.15
N SER A 336 -26.09 -16.37 -3.22
CA SER A 336 -26.24 -17.15 -1.98
C SER A 336 -27.14 -16.48 -0.94
N SER A 337 -27.12 -15.15 -0.82
CA SER A 337 -28.02 -14.38 0.06
C SER A 337 -29.44 -14.27 -0.48
N LYS A 338 -29.61 -14.50 -1.80
CA LYS A 338 -30.88 -14.38 -2.54
C LYS A 338 -31.50 -12.98 -2.49
N SER A 339 -30.66 -11.95 -2.33
CA SER A 339 -31.08 -10.56 -2.14
C SER A 339 -30.03 -9.59 -2.67
N GLY A 340 -30.40 -8.75 -3.64
CA GLY A 340 -29.49 -7.74 -4.21
C GLY A 340 -30.14 -6.38 -4.46
N VAL A 341 -29.39 -5.30 -4.24
CA VAL A 341 -29.70 -3.96 -4.80
C VAL A 341 -29.33 -3.88 -6.29
N CYS A 342 -29.66 -2.79 -6.97
CA CYS A 342 -29.56 -2.66 -8.44
C CYS A 342 -28.14 -2.90 -8.99
N ILE A 343 -27.11 -2.47 -8.27
CA ILE A 343 -25.72 -2.73 -8.68
C ILE A 343 -25.28 -4.17 -8.38
N GLU A 344 -25.82 -4.82 -7.35
CA GLU A 344 -25.49 -6.21 -7.00
C GLU A 344 -26.11 -7.20 -8.00
N THR A 345 -27.37 -6.97 -8.41
CA THR A 345 -28.02 -7.71 -9.50
C THR A 345 -27.35 -7.45 -10.85
N SER A 346 -26.93 -6.19 -11.10
CA SER A 346 -26.21 -5.83 -12.32
C SER A 346 -24.81 -6.44 -12.42
N LEU A 347 -24.02 -6.44 -11.33
CA LEU A 347 -22.73 -7.14 -11.28
C LEU A 347 -22.88 -8.65 -11.50
N THR A 348 -23.95 -9.25 -10.98
CA THR A 348 -24.25 -10.68 -11.14
C THR A 348 -24.53 -11.03 -12.61
N ILE A 349 -25.47 -10.33 -13.24
CA ILE A 349 -25.81 -10.53 -14.66
C ILE A 349 -24.63 -10.17 -15.58
N ALA A 350 -23.92 -9.08 -15.30
CA ALA A 350 -22.77 -8.66 -16.10
C ALA A 350 -21.59 -9.64 -16.04
N SER A 351 -21.37 -10.28 -14.88
CA SER A 351 -20.36 -11.34 -14.73
C SER A 351 -20.76 -12.59 -15.51
N ALA A 352 -22.04 -12.99 -15.46
CA ALA A 352 -22.53 -14.16 -16.19
C ALA A 352 -22.51 -13.98 -17.72
N LEU A 353 -22.83 -12.78 -18.23
CA LEU A 353 -22.72 -12.45 -19.65
C LEU A 353 -21.26 -12.42 -20.13
N GLN A 354 -20.33 -11.85 -19.35
CA GLN A 354 -18.89 -11.89 -19.66
C GLN A 354 -18.35 -13.33 -19.68
N SER A 355 -18.76 -14.14 -18.71
CA SER A 355 -18.41 -15.57 -18.64
C SER A 355 -18.94 -16.36 -19.84
N ALA A 356 -19.96 -15.86 -20.54
CA ALA A 356 -20.43 -16.41 -21.82
C ALA A 356 -19.69 -15.82 -23.05
N GLY A 357 -18.68 -14.98 -22.85
CA GLY A 357 -17.88 -14.37 -23.92
C GLY A 357 -18.57 -13.21 -24.64
N MET A 358 -19.54 -12.54 -24.00
CA MET A 358 -20.25 -11.39 -24.58
C MET A 358 -19.62 -10.04 -24.22
N ASN A 359 -19.92 -9.00 -25.01
CA ASN A 359 -19.44 -7.64 -24.80
C ASN A 359 -20.43 -6.88 -23.91
N VAL A 360 -20.05 -6.67 -22.66
CA VAL A 360 -20.96 -6.25 -21.57
C VAL A 360 -20.56 -4.91 -20.98
N PHE A 361 -21.55 -4.13 -20.57
CA PHE A 361 -21.39 -2.80 -20.01
C PHE A 361 -22.23 -2.68 -18.74
N LEU A 362 -21.65 -2.13 -17.67
CA LEU A 362 -22.42 -1.64 -16.53
C LEU A 362 -22.88 -0.22 -16.87
N ILE A 363 -24.17 0.04 -16.71
CA ILE A 363 -24.79 1.31 -17.07
C ILE A 363 -25.40 1.93 -15.83
N PHE A 364 -25.02 3.16 -15.56
CA PHE A 364 -25.41 3.88 -14.36
C PHE A 364 -26.16 5.17 -14.73
N PRO A 365 -27.46 5.10 -15.02
CA PRO A 365 -28.30 6.29 -15.04
C PRO A 365 -28.42 6.90 -13.62
N PRO A 366 -28.76 8.19 -13.47
CA PRO A 366 -28.83 8.85 -12.16
C PRO A 366 -29.60 8.04 -11.09
N GLY A 367 -28.90 7.59 -10.04
CA GLY A 367 -29.49 6.87 -8.91
C GLY A 367 -29.86 5.40 -9.16
N HIS A 368 -29.47 4.80 -10.28
CA HIS A 368 -29.79 3.40 -10.62
C HIS A 368 -28.62 2.70 -11.32
N ALA A 369 -28.70 1.37 -11.45
CA ALA A 369 -27.70 0.56 -12.13
C ALA A 369 -28.37 -0.57 -12.92
N GLN A 370 -27.95 -0.74 -14.17
CA GLN A 370 -28.45 -1.70 -15.14
C GLN A 370 -27.27 -2.32 -15.90
N VAL A 371 -27.55 -3.33 -16.74
CA VAL A 371 -26.55 -3.95 -17.63
C VAL A 371 -26.95 -3.69 -19.07
N ALA A 372 -25.97 -3.46 -19.94
CA ALA A 372 -26.17 -3.57 -21.38
C ALA A 372 -25.21 -4.60 -21.98
N VAL A 373 -25.63 -5.22 -23.08
CA VAL A 373 -24.81 -6.16 -23.87
C VAL A 373 -24.97 -5.79 -25.35
N GLU A 374 -23.88 -5.82 -26.14
CA GLU A 374 -24.02 -5.62 -27.59
C GLU A 374 -24.93 -6.70 -28.17
N ALA A 375 -25.88 -6.31 -29.00
CA ALA A 375 -26.82 -7.22 -29.67
C ALA A 375 -26.08 -8.28 -30.50
N TRP A 376 -25.00 -7.87 -31.16
CA TRP A 376 -24.03 -8.72 -31.85
C TRP A 376 -22.67 -7.98 -31.93
N PRO A 377 -21.51 -8.66 -32.06
CA PRO A 377 -20.21 -7.99 -32.00
C PRO A 377 -20.04 -6.84 -32.98
N ASN A 378 -19.69 -5.66 -32.46
CA ASN A 378 -19.38 -4.44 -33.22
C ASN A 378 -20.57 -3.84 -34.02
N THR A 379 -21.83 -4.19 -33.73
CA THR A 379 -22.97 -3.52 -34.39
C THR A 379 -23.19 -2.09 -33.87
N GLY A 380 -22.79 -1.80 -32.63
CA GLY A 380 -23.15 -0.56 -31.95
C GLY A 380 -24.62 -0.49 -31.54
N GLU A 381 -25.30 -1.64 -31.54
CA GLU A 381 -26.67 -1.82 -31.07
C GLU A 381 -26.65 -2.70 -29.82
N TYR A 382 -27.57 -2.45 -28.88
CA TYR A 382 -27.47 -2.99 -27.53
C TYR A 382 -28.81 -3.52 -27.00
N TYR A 383 -28.76 -4.57 -26.20
CA TYR A 383 -29.85 -4.94 -25.29
C TYR A 383 -29.58 -4.34 -23.91
N LEU A 384 -30.47 -3.48 -23.45
CA LEU A 384 -30.51 -2.97 -22.08
C LEU A 384 -31.30 -3.94 -21.20
N ILE A 385 -30.76 -4.31 -20.05
CA ILE A 385 -31.29 -5.33 -19.15
C ILE A 385 -31.63 -4.67 -17.80
N GLU A 386 -32.92 -4.64 -17.47
CA GLU A 386 -33.41 -4.19 -16.18
C GLU A 386 -33.33 -5.32 -15.15
N THR A 387 -32.19 -5.38 -14.44
CA THR A 387 -31.90 -6.49 -13.52
C THR A 387 -32.70 -6.46 -12.22
N THR A 388 -33.41 -5.37 -11.92
CA THR A 388 -34.21 -5.23 -10.68
C THR A 388 -35.62 -5.80 -10.76
N ILE A 389 -36.10 -6.18 -11.95
CA ILE A 389 -37.37 -6.89 -12.09
C ILE A 389 -37.15 -8.35 -11.68
N LEU A 390 -37.38 -8.61 -10.39
CA LEU A 390 -37.30 -9.92 -9.73
C LEU A 390 -38.47 -10.09 -8.75
N PRO A 391 -39.31 -11.13 -8.88
CA PRO A 391 -39.18 -12.25 -9.83
C PRO A 391 -39.56 -11.87 -11.27
N LEU A 392 -38.97 -12.59 -12.22
CA LEU A 392 -39.44 -12.65 -13.60
C LEU A 392 -40.72 -13.49 -13.67
N ASP A 393 -41.74 -12.99 -14.37
CA ASP A 393 -42.99 -13.69 -14.66
C ASP A 393 -43.49 -13.39 -16.09
N GLY A 394 -44.61 -14.00 -16.48
CA GLY A 394 -45.18 -13.84 -17.82
C GLY A 394 -45.85 -12.49 -18.11
N GLU A 395 -46.04 -11.63 -17.10
CA GLU A 395 -46.56 -10.27 -17.28
C GLU A 395 -45.43 -9.23 -17.44
N ASN A 396 -44.25 -9.52 -16.88
CA ASN A 396 -43.09 -8.63 -16.88
C ASN A 396 -41.95 -9.02 -17.85
N VAL A 397 -42.02 -10.18 -18.51
CA VAL A 397 -40.97 -10.71 -19.40
C VAL A 397 -40.52 -9.71 -20.49
N ASP A 398 -41.46 -8.95 -21.05
CA ASP A 398 -41.19 -7.99 -22.14
C ASP A 398 -40.48 -6.70 -21.69
N SER A 399 -40.45 -6.40 -20.38
CA SER A 399 -39.77 -5.21 -19.85
C SER A 399 -38.36 -5.49 -19.30
N ILE A 400 -37.94 -6.77 -19.27
CA ILE A 400 -36.59 -7.17 -18.81
C ILE A 400 -35.51 -6.72 -19.79
N VAL A 401 -35.66 -7.05 -21.07
CA VAL A 401 -34.61 -6.92 -22.09
C VAL A 401 -35.11 -6.03 -23.23
N THR A 402 -34.65 -4.79 -23.26
CA THR A 402 -35.07 -3.78 -24.25
C THR A 402 -34.00 -3.58 -25.32
N TYR A 403 -34.35 -3.74 -26.60
CA TYR A 403 -33.46 -3.42 -27.71
C TYR A 403 -33.25 -1.90 -27.87
N LYS A 404 -32.04 -1.50 -28.26
CA LYS A 404 -31.65 -0.14 -28.62
C LYS A 404 -30.85 -0.16 -29.90
N THR A 405 -31.36 0.51 -30.94
CA THR A 405 -30.57 0.87 -32.12
C THR A 405 -29.43 1.83 -31.73
N GLN A 406 -28.45 2.00 -32.62
CA GLN A 406 -27.31 2.90 -32.39
C GLN A 406 -27.72 4.33 -31.97
N GLN A 407 -28.77 4.90 -32.58
CA GLN A 407 -29.23 6.25 -32.22
C GLN A 407 -29.94 6.26 -30.86
N GLU A 408 -30.85 5.32 -30.60
CA GLU A 408 -31.56 5.23 -29.32
C GLU A 408 -30.59 4.97 -28.15
N TRP A 409 -29.50 4.25 -28.41
CA TRP A 409 -28.42 4.06 -27.46
C TRP A 409 -27.70 5.39 -27.16
N LEU A 410 -27.30 6.13 -28.18
CA LEU A 410 -26.64 7.44 -28.04
C LEU A 410 -27.52 8.47 -27.31
N ASP A 411 -28.83 8.45 -27.57
CA ASP A 411 -29.80 9.32 -26.90
C ASP A 411 -29.97 8.92 -25.43
N TYR A 412 -30.07 7.61 -25.15
CA TYR A 412 -30.22 7.06 -23.81
C TYR A 412 -29.00 7.33 -22.91
N ILE A 413 -27.77 7.15 -23.41
CA ILE A 413 -26.57 7.45 -22.60
C ILE A 413 -26.42 8.96 -22.31
N GLN A 414 -27.04 9.84 -23.11
CA GLN A 414 -27.05 11.29 -22.87
C GLN A 414 -28.15 11.76 -21.92
N ASN A 415 -29.29 11.06 -21.85
CA ASN A 415 -30.44 11.41 -21.03
C ASN A 415 -31.24 10.17 -20.62
N GLY A 416 -30.74 9.42 -19.64
CA GLY A 416 -31.20 8.05 -19.33
C GLY A 416 -32.69 7.92 -19.00
N TYR A 417 -33.29 8.96 -18.40
CA TYR A 417 -34.72 8.99 -18.05
C TYR A 417 -35.56 9.89 -18.94
N GLY A 418 -34.96 10.59 -19.91
CA GLY A 418 -35.67 11.56 -20.77
C GLY A 418 -36.07 12.88 -20.07
N ASP A 419 -35.88 13.00 -18.76
CA ASP A 419 -36.40 14.09 -17.91
C ASP A 419 -35.40 15.21 -17.61
N GLY A 420 -34.15 15.09 -18.07
CA GLY A 420 -33.08 16.06 -17.82
C GLY A 420 -32.31 15.85 -16.52
N SER A 421 -32.51 14.73 -15.81
CA SER A 421 -31.73 14.32 -14.63
C SER A 421 -30.24 14.04 -14.93
N GLY A 422 -29.90 13.72 -16.18
CA GLY A 422 -28.51 13.60 -16.64
C GLY A 422 -28.26 12.41 -17.57
N GLY A 423 -27.03 12.32 -18.06
CA GLY A 423 -26.54 11.17 -18.82
C GLY A 423 -26.19 9.98 -17.93
N CYS A 424 -25.99 8.83 -18.55
CA CYS A 424 -25.52 7.61 -17.91
C CYS A 424 -23.99 7.61 -17.85
N TYR A 425 -23.42 7.13 -16.75
CA TYR A 425 -22.03 6.64 -16.79
C TYR A 425 -22.03 5.23 -17.40
N VAL A 426 -21.12 4.98 -18.34
CA VAL A 426 -21.07 3.75 -19.14
C VAL A 426 -19.71 3.11 -18.97
N LEU A 427 -19.70 1.90 -18.41
CA LEU A 427 -18.49 1.20 -18.01
C LEU A 427 -18.38 -0.13 -18.77
N ASN A 428 -17.48 -0.19 -19.75
CA ASN A 428 -17.22 -1.42 -20.52
C ASN A 428 -16.51 -2.45 -19.62
N CYS A 429 -17.16 -3.57 -19.37
CA CYS A 429 -16.67 -4.61 -18.47
C CYS A 429 -15.37 -5.25 -18.97
N GLY A 430 -15.17 -5.32 -20.30
CA GLY A 430 -13.95 -5.85 -20.91
C GLY A 430 -12.68 -5.04 -20.59
N LEU A 431 -12.81 -3.82 -20.06
CA LEU A 431 -11.67 -3.02 -19.60
C LEU A 431 -11.08 -3.52 -18.27
N ALA A 432 -11.77 -4.36 -17.51
CA ALA A 432 -11.31 -4.84 -16.19
C ALA A 432 -9.88 -5.40 -16.24
N THR A 433 -9.59 -6.28 -17.20
CA THR A 433 -8.24 -6.86 -17.35
C THR A 433 -7.23 -5.83 -17.86
N ALA A 434 -7.62 -4.95 -18.78
CA ALA A 434 -6.73 -3.95 -19.37
C ALA A 434 -6.32 -2.84 -18.39
N LEU A 435 -7.19 -2.51 -17.43
CA LEU A 435 -6.95 -1.56 -16.34
C LEU A 435 -6.41 -2.25 -15.08
N GLY A 436 -6.23 -3.58 -15.11
CA GLY A 436 -5.84 -4.40 -13.96
C GLY A 436 -6.90 -4.55 -12.86
N LEU A 437 -8.04 -3.84 -12.99
CA LEU A 437 -9.17 -3.77 -12.05
C LEU A 437 -9.92 -5.10 -11.97
N LEU A 438 -9.25 -6.08 -11.39
CA LEU A 438 -9.69 -7.45 -11.23
C LEU A 438 -10.00 -7.74 -9.75
N PRO A 439 -11.04 -8.54 -9.45
CA PRO A 439 -11.33 -8.97 -8.10
C PRO A 439 -10.13 -9.68 -7.48
N LEU A 440 -9.99 -9.53 -6.16
CA LEU A 440 -9.05 -10.33 -5.38
C LEU A 440 -9.54 -11.79 -5.33
N THR A 441 -9.01 -12.60 -6.25
CA THR A 441 -9.18 -14.05 -6.30
C THR A 441 -8.02 -14.72 -5.55
N ASN A 442 -8.36 -15.66 -4.67
CA ASN A 442 -7.42 -16.36 -3.76
C ASN A 442 -7.33 -17.86 -4.07
#